data_AF-A0A3D1AYP6-F1
#
_entry.id   AF-A0A3D1AYP6-F1
#
_cell.length_a   1.000
_cell.length_b   1.000
_cell.length_c   1.000
_cell.angle_alpha   90.00
_cell.angle_beta   90.00
_cell.angle_gamma   90.00
#
_symmetry.space_group_name_H-M   'P 1'
#
loop_
_entity.id
_entity.type
_entity.pdbx_description
1 polymer ?
#
loop_
_entity_poly.entity_id
_entity_poly.type
_entity_poly.pdbx_seq_one_letter_code
_entity_poly.pdbx_strand_id
1 'polypeptide(L)'
;FFLNFGSNSLNLWKFHVDWATPASTTLTGPTNIPVDTFTAACSGGGACIPQPGTSQKLDSLADRLMYRLAYRNFGTHESLVVNHSVTASGSKRSQVTGVRWYELRNPLSTWSVYQQGTFSPDSTNRWMGSVAMDKVGNIALGYSVSSGAVFPSIRVTGRVPTDQPGTMEGENIIMSGAGSQLRNLARWGDYSAMTVDPSDDCTFFYTTEYLKSSGTFNWSTWIASFKLPSCR
;
A
#
# COMPACT_ATOMS: atom_id res chain seq x y z
N PHE A 1 15.83 -1.56 -7.03
CA PHE A 1 14.85 -0.98 -7.97
C PHE A 1 14.29 0.30 -7.40
N PHE A 2 13.95 1.26 -8.24
CA PHE A 2 13.21 2.47 -7.88
C PHE A 2 11.97 2.57 -8.79
N LEU A 3 10.85 3.01 -8.24
CA LEU A 3 9.57 3.06 -8.96
C LEU A 3 8.85 4.38 -8.62
N ASN A 4 8.21 4.98 -9.62
CA ASN A 4 7.18 6.00 -9.43
C ASN A 4 5.99 5.73 -10.36
N PHE A 5 4.96 6.57 -10.33
CA PHE A 5 3.81 6.46 -11.23
C PHE A 5 3.56 7.75 -12.02
N GLY A 6 2.97 7.60 -13.21
CA GLY A 6 2.20 8.62 -13.92
C GLY A 6 0.69 8.36 -13.77
N SER A 7 -0.16 8.84 -14.68
CA SER A 7 -1.62 8.64 -14.56
C SER A 7 -2.13 7.26 -15.03
N ASN A 8 -1.31 6.56 -15.83
CA ASN A 8 -1.62 5.27 -16.47
C ASN A 8 -0.35 4.44 -16.71
N SER A 9 0.73 4.73 -15.98
CA SER A 9 1.98 3.99 -16.08
C SER A 9 2.73 4.00 -14.76
N LEU A 10 3.59 2.99 -14.60
CA LEU A 10 4.65 2.97 -13.60
C LEU A 10 5.98 3.14 -14.33
N ASN A 11 6.89 3.93 -13.78
CA ASN A 11 8.23 4.10 -14.34
C ASN A 11 9.22 3.38 -13.42
N LEU A 12 9.90 2.37 -13.95
CA LEU A 12 10.81 1.51 -13.21
C LEU A 12 12.27 1.82 -13.58
N TRP A 13 13.10 2.02 -12.58
CA TRP A 13 14.55 2.11 -12.71
C TRP A 13 15.22 0.92 -12.02
N LYS A 14 16.24 0.36 -12.68
CA LYS A 14 17.13 -0.64 -12.13
C LYS A 14 18.42 0.05 -11.67
N PHE A 15 18.71 -0.06 -10.38
CA PHE A 15 19.96 0.42 -9.80
C PHE A 15 20.87 -0.77 -9.57
N HIS A 16 22.05 -0.73 -10.17
CA HIS A 16 23.11 -1.72 -9.98
C HIS A 16 24.29 -1.02 -9.32
N VAL A 17 24.68 -1.49 -8.15
CA VAL A 17 25.84 -0.99 -7.42
C VAL A 17 27.01 -1.93 -7.66
N ASP A 18 28.13 -1.38 -8.12
CA ASP A 18 29.41 -2.07 -8.16
C ASP A 18 30.28 -1.54 -7.01
N TRP A 19 30.44 -2.36 -5.98
CA TRP A 19 31.21 -2.01 -4.78
C TRP A 19 32.72 -2.08 -4.99
N ALA A 20 33.19 -2.84 -5.97
CA ALA A 20 34.62 -2.96 -6.28
C ALA A 20 35.08 -1.83 -7.20
N THR A 21 34.24 -1.47 -8.16
CA THR A 21 34.49 -0.39 -9.13
C THR A 21 33.31 0.59 -9.08
N PRO A 22 33.33 1.60 -8.20
CA PRO A 22 32.23 2.55 -8.07
C PRO A 22 31.81 3.23 -9.38
N ALA A 23 32.77 3.44 -10.30
CA ALA A 23 32.51 3.98 -11.64
C ALA A 23 31.65 3.08 -12.55
N SER A 24 31.54 1.78 -12.25
CA SER A 24 30.66 0.82 -12.94
C SER A 24 29.24 0.76 -12.36
N THR A 25 28.93 1.56 -11.33
CA THR A 25 27.57 1.71 -10.80
C THR A 25 26.66 2.35 -11.84
N THR A 26 25.47 1.78 -12.04
CA THR A 26 24.52 2.26 -13.06
C THR A 26 23.12 2.43 -12.51
N LEU A 27 22.41 3.43 -13.06
CA LEU A 27 20.97 3.59 -12.93
C LEU A 27 20.37 3.54 -14.34
N THR A 28 19.67 2.45 -14.65
CA THR A 28 19.05 2.24 -15.97
C THR A 28 17.55 2.44 -15.89
N GLY A 29 16.97 3.15 -16.87
CA GLY A 29 15.54 3.42 -16.96
C GLY A 29 15.22 4.88 -17.29
N PRO A 30 13.93 5.28 -17.21
CA PRO A 30 12.81 4.43 -16.80
C PRO A 30 12.38 3.45 -17.89
N THR A 31 12.09 2.21 -17.49
CA THR A 31 11.18 1.35 -18.24
C THR A 31 9.75 1.79 -17.91
N ASN A 32 8.99 2.24 -18.91
CA ASN A 32 7.59 2.55 -18.74
C ASN A 32 6.77 1.26 -18.77
N ILE A 33 5.96 1.04 -17.73
CA ILE A 33 5.09 -0.12 -17.58
C ILE A 33 3.66 0.39 -17.60
N PRO A 34 2.88 0.14 -18.66
CA PRO A 34 1.48 0.55 -18.72
C PRO A 34 0.66 -0.10 -17.60
N VAL A 35 -0.24 0.67 -16.99
CA VAL A 35 -1.23 0.20 -16.01
C VAL A 35 -2.62 0.75 -16.34
N ASP A 36 -3.66 0.21 -15.69
CA ASP A 36 -4.99 0.79 -15.81
C ASP A 36 -4.98 2.25 -15.34
N THR A 37 -5.79 3.07 -15.99
CA THR A 37 -5.94 4.47 -15.61
C THR A 37 -6.45 4.57 -14.17
N PHE A 38 -5.94 5.56 -13.45
CA PHE A 38 -6.39 5.87 -12.11
C PHE A 38 -6.37 7.38 -11.87
N THR A 39 -7.05 7.79 -10.81
CA THR A 39 -6.96 9.14 -10.27
C THR A 39 -6.36 9.06 -8.88
N ALA A 40 -5.25 9.76 -8.66
CA ALA A 40 -4.67 9.88 -7.33
C ALA A 40 -5.69 10.49 -6.35
N ALA A 41 -5.84 9.90 -5.17
CA ALA A 41 -6.81 10.37 -4.19
C ALA A 41 -6.56 11.83 -3.76
N CYS A 42 -7.59 12.48 -3.24
CA CYS A 42 -7.53 13.85 -2.73
C CYS A 42 -7.04 14.92 -3.72
N SER A 43 -7.11 14.67 -5.04
CA SER A 43 -6.53 15.52 -6.09
C SER A 43 -5.00 15.47 -6.15
N GLY A 44 -4.43 14.28 -5.93
CA GLY A 44 -2.97 14.09 -5.90
C GLY A 44 -2.37 14.36 -4.52
N GLY A 45 -3.07 14.00 -3.44
CA GLY A 45 -2.62 14.21 -2.06
C GLY A 45 -3.42 15.28 -1.32
N GLY A 46 -3.07 15.52 -0.05
CA GLY A 46 -3.74 16.49 0.80
C GLY A 46 -4.89 15.92 1.62
N ALA A 47 -5.40 16.77 2.52
CA ALA A 47 -6.36 16.41 3.55
C ALA A 47 -7.78 16.24 2.99
N CYS A 48 -8.22 15.00 2.78
CA CYS A 48 -9.60 14.73 2.35
C CYS A 48 -10.28 13.57 3.07
N ILE A 49 -9.57 12.81 3.90
CA ILE A 49 -10.12 11.65 4.61
C ILE A 49 -10.88 12.12 5.85
N PRO A 50 -12.19 11.83 5.99
CA PRO A 50 -12.97 12.21 7.15
C PRO A 50 -12.75 11.24 8.32
N GLN A 51 -13.03 11.75 9.54
CA GLN A 51 -12.96 11.03 10.81
C GLN A 51 -14.09 11.51 11.73
N PRO A 52 -14.56 10.73 12.72
CA PRO A 52 -15.70 11.09 13.55
C PRO A 52 -15.43 12.27 14.48
N GLY A 53 -16.46 13.05 14.81
CA GLY A 53 -16.41 14.06 15.88
C GLY A 53 -15.52 15.29 15.61
N THR A 54 -15.06 15.49 14.38
CA THR A 54 -14.25 16.67 14.01
C THR A 54 -14.41 17.01 12.53
N SER A 55 -14.14 18.27 12.17
CA SER A 55 -14.00 18.71 10.78
C SER A 55 -12.58 18.57 10.23
N GLN A 56 -11.60 18.25 11.09
CA GLN A 56 -10.23 17.96 10.68
C GLN A 56 -10.22 16.72 9.79
N LYS A 57 -9.59 16.83 8.61
CA LYS A 57 -9.40 15.70 7.69
C LYS A 57 -7.95 15.23 7.70
N LEU A 58 -7.75 13.98 7.30
CA LEU A 58 -6.42 13.37 7.21
C LEU A 58 -5.91 13.41 5.76
N ASP A 59 -4.61 13.59 5.64
CA ASP A 59 -3.87 13.59 4.39
C ASP A 59 -3.75 12.17 3.81
N SER A 60 -4.06 12.02 2.53
CA SER A 60 -4.04 10.71 1.85
C SER A 60 -2.67 10.27 1.37
N LEU A 61 -1.73 11.21 1.21
CA LEU A 61 -0.40 10.98 0.62
C LEU A 61 -0.43 10.30 -0.75
N ALA A 62 -1.48 10.60 -1.52
CA ALA A 62 -1.70 10.01 -2.84
C ALA A 62 -0.80 10.57 -3.94
N ASP A 63 0.10 11.51 -3.63
CA ASP A 63 1.11 12.05 -4.55
C ASP A 63 2.28 11.09 -4.81
N ARG A 64 2.35 9.97 -4.09
CA ARG A 64 3.50 9.04 -4.11
C ARG A 64 3.08 7.58 -3.95
N LEU A 65 3.96 6.68 -4.38
CA LEU A 65 3.85 5.26 -4.03
C LEU A 65 4.09 5.07 -2.53
N MET A 66 3.41 4.09 -1.94
CA MET A 66 3.59 3.75 -0.54
C MET A 66 4.75 2.78 -0.35
N TYR A 67 5.44 2.92 0.79
CA TYR A 67 6.49 2.01 1.20
C TYR A 67 5.92 0.61 1.52
N ARG A 68 6.55 -0.49 1.11
CA ARG A 68 7.76 -0.63 0.27
C ARG A 68 7.42 -1.16 -1.12
N LEU A 69 8.33 -0.96 -2.07
CA LEU A 69 8.41 -1.78 -3.27
C LEU A 69 9.02 -3.13 -2.89
N ALA A 70 8.18 -4.13 -2.60
CA ALA A 70 8.66 -5.43 -2.13
C ALA A 70 9.07 -6.31 -3.32
N TYR A 71 10.34 -6.71 -3.33
CA TYR A 71 10.92 -7.61 -4.32
C TYR A 71 10.96 -9.05 -3.83
N ARG A 72 10.77 -10.00 -4.76
CA ARG A 72 11.01 -11.41 -4.55
C ARG A 72 11.54 -12.09 -5.81
N ASN A 73 12.40 -13.09 -5.66
CA ASN A 73 12.86 -13.95 -6.73
C ASN A 73 12.38 -15.38 -6.48
N PHE A 74 11.58 -15.93 -7.40
CA PHE A 74 11.03 -17.29 -7.32
C PHE A 74 11.85 -18.31 -8.12
N GLY A 75 13.02 -17.92 -8.66
CA GLY A 75 13.84 -18.71 -9.57
C GLY A 75 13.27 -18.78 -10.99
N THR A 76 11.95 -18.98 -11.14
CA THR A 76 11.26 -18.98 -12.44
C THR A 76 10.93 -17.57 -12.94
N HIS A 77 10.79 -16.61 -12.03
CA HIS A 77 10.55 -15.21 -12.33
C HIS A 77 10.90 -14.33 -11.11
N GLU A 78 11.13 -13.05 -11.36
CA GLU A 78 11.16 -12.02 -10.31
C GLU A 78 9.79 -11.35 -10.20
N SER A 79 9.42 -10.93 -8.99
CA SER A 79 8.18 -10.22 -8.70
C SER A 79 8.44 -8.95 -7.87
N LEU A 80 7.69 -7.89 -8.18
CA LEU A 80 7.62 -6.66 -7.39
C LEU A 80 6.15 -6.41 -7.02
N VAL A 81 5.87 -6.14 -5.74
CA VAL A 81 4.56 -5.64 -5.31
C VAL A 81 4.66 -4.24 -4.72
N VAL A 82 3.68 -3.40 -5.06
CA VAL A 82 3.63 -1.99 -4.64
C VAL A 82 2.18 -1.49 -4.59
N ASN A 83 1.91 -0.45 -3.80
CA ASN A 83 0.58 0.14 -3.68
C ASN A 83 0.62 1.67 -3.57
N HIS A 84 -0.55 2.30 -3.77
CA HIS A 84 -0.80 3.72 -3.51
C HIS A 84 -2.29 4.04 -3.36
N SER A 85 -2.60 5.24 -2.90
CA SER A 85 -3.97 5.71 -2.63
C SER A 85 -4.61 6.31 -3.89
N VAL A 86 -5.75 5.78 -4.32
CA VAL A 86 -6.51 6.27 -5.48
C VAL A 86 -7.94 6.64 -5.09
N THR A 87 -8.58 7.51 -5.87
CA THR A 87 -10.03 7.68 -5.81
C THR A 87 -10.68 6.40 -6.37
N ALA A 88 -11.40 5.66 -5.53
CA ALA A 88 -12.14 4.47 -5.93
C ALA A 88 -13.54 4.83 -6.43
N SER A 89 -14.19 5.81 -5.80
CA SER A 89 -15.49 6.34 -6.23
C SER A 89 -15.76 7.75 -5.70
N GLY A 90 -16.84 8.36 -6.17
CA GLY A 90 -17.30 9.67 -5.70
C GLY A 90 -16.66 10.85 -6.41
N SER A 91 -16.87 12.05 -5.87
CA SER A 91 -16.37 13.32 -6.41
C SER A 91 -15.22 13.86 -5.56
N LYS A 92 -14.47 14.87 -6.05
CA LYS A 92 -13.38 15.51 -5.30
C LYS A 92 -13.74 15.91 -3.85
N ARG A 93 -15.01 16.29 -3.61
CA ARG A 93 -15.50 16.75 -2.29
C ARG A 93 -16.01 15.63 -1.38
N SER A 94 -16.36 14.48 -1.94
CA SER A 94 -16.94 13.33 -1.23
C SER A 94 -16.49 12.03 -1.91
N GLN A 95 -15.16 11.83 -1.94
CA GLN A 95 -14.56 10.64 -2.54
C GLN A 95 -14.43 9.53 -1.51
N VAL A 96 -14.45 8.29 -2.01
CA VAL A 96 -13.97 7.12 -1.29
C VAL A 96 -12.59 6.79 -1.83
N THR A 97 -11.59 6.79 -0.96
CA THR A 97 -10.25 6.34 -1.32
C THR A 97 -10.14 4.83 -1.21
N GLY A 98 -9.44 4.23 -2.17
CA GLY A 98 -9.09 2.82 -2.16
C GLY A 98 -7.58 2.63 -2.33
N VAL A 99 -7.12 1.43 -2.06
CA VAL A 99 -5.70 1.07 -2.23
C VAL A 99 -5.51 0.40 -3.58
N ARG A 100 -4.87 1.09 -4.51
CA ARG A 100 -4.43 0.53 -5.79
C ARG A 100 -3.15 -0.25 -5.55
N TRP A 101 -3.10 -1.49 -6.01
CA TRP A 101 -1.94 -2.36 -5.88
C TRP A 101 -1.56 -2.99 -7.22
N TYR A 102 -0.30 -3.37 -7.35
CA TYR A 102 0.25 -4.01 -8.53
C TYR A 102 1.15 -5.16 -8.13
N GLU A 103 1.11 -6.24 -8.90
CA GLU A 103 2.17 -7.22 -9.00
C GLU A 103 2.81 -7.09 -10.38
N LEU A 104 4.10 -6.76 -10.41
CA LEU A 104 4.91 -6.73 -11.62
C LEU A 104 5.75 -7.99 -11.67
N ARG A 105 5.89 -8.59 -12.85
CA ARG A 105 6.77 -9.75 -13.05
C ARG A 105 7.76 -9.52 -14.17
N ASN A 106 8.89 -10.19 -14.05
CA ASN A 106 9.95 -10.24 -15.06
C ASN A 106 10.29 -11.71 -15.40
N PRO A 107 9.49 -12.39 -16.26
CA PRO A 107 9.75 -13.79 -16.61
C PRO A 107 10.82 -13.94 -17.71
N LEU A 108 10.98 -12.95 -18.59
CA LEU A 108 11.84 -13.00 -19.78
C LEU A 108 12.59 -11.69 -20.01
N SER A 109 13.25 -11.16 -18.98
CA SER A 109 14.05 -9.91 -18.98
C SER A 109 13.29 -8.58 -19.17
N THR A 110 11.95 -8.60 -19.31
CA THR A 110 11.11 -7.40 -19.38
C THR A 110 10.09 -7.38 -18.24
N TRP A 111 10.03 -6.26 -17.52
CA TRP A 111 9.02 -6.01 -16.48
C TRP A 111 7.67 -5.68 -17.11
N SER A 112 6.61 -6.31 -16.61
CA SER A 112 5.23 -6.06 -17.02
C SER A 112 4.27 -6.25 -15.84
N VAL A 113 3.05 -5.72 -15.95
CA VAL A 113 1.98 -5.99 -14.98
C VAL A 113 1.55 -7.43 -15.13
N TYR A 114 1.68 -8.22 -14.07
CA TYR A 114 1.07 -9.55 -14.00
C TYR A 114 -0.38 -9.45 -13.53
N GLN A 115 -0.64 -8.63 -12.52
CA GLN A 115 -2.00 -8.29 -12.08
C GLN A 115 -2.01 -6.97 -11.31
N GLN A 116 -3.19 -6.35 -11.23
CA GLN A 116 -3.42 -5.12 -10.49
C GLN A 116 -4.89 -5.02 -10.08
N GLY A 117 -5.17 -4.23 -9.05
CA GLY A 117 -6.55 -3.99 -8.59
C GLY A 117 -6.66 -2.80 -7.65
N THR A 118 -7.89 -2.32 -7.42
CA THR A 118 -8.18 -1.32 -6.38
C THR A 118 -9.03 -1.97 -5.30
N PHE A 119 -8.54 -1.99 -4.07
CA PHE A 119 -9.32 -2.49 -2.94
C PHE A 119 -10.14 -1.36 -2.30
N SER A 120 -11.47 -1.45 -2.42
CA SER A 120 -12.45 -0.53 -1.83
C SER A 120 -13.83 -1.22 -1.71
N PRO A 121 -13.97 -2.22 -0.82
CA PRO A 121 -15.19 -3.03 -0.73
C PRO A 121 -16.43 -2.30 -0.18
N ASP A 122 -16.26 -1.12 0.43
CA ASP A 122 -17.35 -0.34 1.01
C ASP A 122 -17.08 1.19 0.90
N SER A 123 -17.86 2.01 1.60
CA SER A 123 -17.74 3.47 1.62
C SER A 123 -16.72 4.03 2.62
N THR A 124 -16.01 3.17 3.36
CA THR A 124 -14.92 3.56 4.26
C THR A 124 -13.65 3.83 3.44
N ASN A 125 -12.99 4.94 3.71
CA ASN A 125 -11.75 5.29 3.01
C ASN A 125 -10.63 4.37 3.45
N ARG A 126 -9.81 3.94 2.49
CA ARG A 126 -8.59 3.15 2.69
C ARG A 126 -7.41 3.91 2.08
N TRP A 127 -6.35 4.12 2.85
CA TRP A 127 -5.14 4.84 2.41
C TRP A 127 -3.94 4.46 3.29
N MET A 128 -2.76 5.00 3.00
CA MET A 128 -1.51 4.68 3.73
C MET A 128 -1.20 3.18 3.81
N GLY A 129 -1.37 2.49 2.68
CA GLY A 129 -1.19 1.05 2.60
C GLY A 129 0.26 0.58 2.58
N SER A 130 0.49 -0.68 2.91
CA SER A 130 1.75 -1.38 2.70
C SER A 130 1.48 -2.80 2.23
N VAL A 131 2.31 -3.30 1.32
CA VAL A 131 2.10 -4.56 0.62
C VAL A 131 3.38 -5.40 0.64
N ALA A 132 3.22 -6.72 0.81
CA ALA A 132 4.32 -7.68 0.72
C ALA A 132 3.84 -9.01 0.12
N MET A 133 4.80 -9.85 -0.25
CA MET A 133 4.55 -11.17 -0.85
C MET A 133 5.41 -12.24 -0.20
N ASP A 134 4.80 -13.37 0.16
CA ASP A 134 5.48 -14.51 0.80
C ASP A 134 6.10 -15.49 -0.21
N LYS A 135 6.73 -16.56 0.29
CA LYS A 135 7.43 -17.57 -0.53
C LYS A 135 6.56 -18.39 -1.46
N VAL A 136 5.25 -18.44 -1.24
CA VAL A 136 4.33 -19.16 -2.12
C VAL A 136 3.55 -18.20 -3.04
N GLY A 137 3.86 -16.91 -2.99
CA GLY A 137 3.24 -15.90 -3.85
C GLY A 137 1.91 -15.37 -3.34
N ASN A 138 1.60 -15.58 -2.05
CA ASN A 138 0.48 -14.87 -1.44
C ASN A 138 0.86 -13.40 -1.25
N ILE A 139 -0.11 -12.51 -1.42
CA ILE A 139 0.08 -11.06 -1.25
C ILE A 139 -0.75 -10.61 -0.06
N ALA A 140 -0.12 -9.93 0.89
CA ALA A 140 -0.80 -9.27 2.00
C ALA A 140 -0.79 -7.75 1.79
N LEU A 141 -1.93 -7.11 2.08
CA LEU A 141 -2.14 -5.68 1.93
C LEU A 141 -2.78 -5.11 3.19
N GLY A 142 -2.03 -4.28 3.92
CA GLY A 142 -2.52 -3.55 5.10
C GLY A 142 -2.69 -2.06 4.80
N TYR A 143 -3.60 -1.38 5.47
CA TYR A 143 -3.84 0.05 5.31
C TYR A 143 -4.58 0.67 6.50
N SER A 144 -4.56 2.00 6.58
CA SER A 144 -5.43 2.78 7.46
C SER A 144 -6.85 2.86 6.87
N VAL A 145 -7.85 2.90 7.75
CA VAL A 145 -9.26 3.13 7.38
C VAL A 145 -9.92 4.19 8.23
N SER A 146 -10.85 4.97 7.65
CA SER A 146 -11.57 6.03 8.36
C SER A 146 -12.77 6.53 7.55
N SER A 147 -13.79 7.00 8.27
CA SER A 147 -14.95 7.67 7.69
C SER A 147 -15.55 8.64 8.70
N GLY A 148 -16.67 9.28 8.38
CA GLY A 148 -17.42 10.04 9.40
C GLY A 148 -17.95 9.19 10.55
N ALA A 149 -17.99 7.86 10.40
CA ALA A 149 -18.48 6.91 11.40
C ALA A 149 -17.41 5.93 11.92
N VAL A 150 -16.25 5.84 11.27
CA VAL A 150 -15.15 4.94 11.63
C VAL A 150 -13.95 5.78 12.01
N PHE A 151 -13.50 5.68 13.27
CA PHE A 151 -12.23 6.28 13.68
C PHE A 151 -11.07 5.69 12.88
N PRO A 152 -9.97 6.45 12.66
CA PRO A 152 -8.75 5.94 12.08
C PRO A 152 -8.31 4.60 12.70
N SER A 153 -8.43 3.54 11.91
CA SER A 153 -8.28 2.14 12.31
C SER A 153 -7.38 1.40 11.34
N ILE A 154 -7.00 0.17 11.69
CA ILE A 154 -6.05 -0.66 10.94
C ILE A 154 -6.79 -1.89 10.44
N ARG A 155 -6.73 -2.11 9.12
CA ARG A 155 -7.30 -3.30 8.47
C ARG A 155 -6.31 -3.90 7.49
N VAL A 156 -6.52 -5.18 7.19
CA VAL A 156 -5.72 -5.95 6.23
C VAL A 156 -6.65 -6.75 5.33
N THR A 157 -6.18 -7.02 4.12
CA THR A 157 -6.69 -8.08 3.24
C THR A 157 -5.49 -8.86 2.69
N GLY A 158 -5.76 -9.95 2.00
CA GLY A 158 -4.75 -10.72 1.29
C GLY A 158 -5.31 -11.35 0.03
N ARG A 159 -4.46 -12.08 -0.66
CA ARG A 159 -4.83 -12.96 -1.75
C ARG A 159 -3.83 -14.10 -1.88
N VAL A 160 -4.30 -15.25 -2.31
CA VAL A 160 -3.49 -16.41 -2.67
C VAL A 160 -3.34 -16.53 -4.20
N PRO A 161 -2.35 -17.27 -4.73
CA PRO A 161 -2.16 -17.41 -6.17
C PRO A 161 -3.36 -17.96 -6.95
N THR A 162 -4.22 -18.75 -6.29
CA THR A 162 -5.41 -19.36 -6.90
C THR A 162 -6.61 -18.40 -7.03
N ASP A 163 -6.55 -17.23 -6.39
CA ASP A 163 -7.61 -16.23 -6.51
C ASP A 163 -7.66 -15.65 -7.93
N GLN A 164 -8.84 -15.17 -8.32
CA GLN A 164 -9.00 -14.45 -9.58
C GLN A 164 -8.00 -13.29 -9.67
N PRO A 165 -7.23 -13.17 -10.78
CA PRO A 165 -6.27 -12.07 -10.94
C PRO A 165 -6.90 -10.70 -10.75
N GLY A 166 -6.20 -9.81 -10.04
CA GLY A 166 -6.65 -8.45 -9.77
C GLY A 166 -7.67 -8.31 -8.64
N THR A 167 -7.99 -9.39 -7.94
CA THR A 167 -8.87 -9.38 -6.76
C THR A 167 -8.11 -9.62 -5.45
N MET A 168 -8.73 -9.19 -4.34
CA MET A 168 -8.29 -9.44 -2.97
C MET A 168 -9.43 -10.11 -2.21
N GLU A 169 -9.12 -10.92 -1.21
CA GLU A 169 -10.07 -11.58 -0.34
C GLU A 169 -10.77 -10.60 0.63
N GLY A 170 -11.59 -11.15 1.54
CA GLY A 170 -12.27 -10.40 2.58
C GLY A 170 -11.32 -9.60 3.48
N GLU A 171 -11.77 -8.43 3.91
CA GLU A 171 -11.04 -7.57 4.83
C GLU A 171 -11.16 -8.05 6.28
N ASN A 172 -10.06 -7.95 7.03
CA ASN A 172 -10.01 -8.23 8.46
C ASN A 172 -9.57 -6.99 9.25
N ILE A 173 -10.11 -6.86 10.47
CA ILE A 173 -9.74 -5.76 11.39
C ILE A 173 -8.54 -6.19 12.23
N ILE A 174 -7.49 -5.38 12.23
CA ILE A 174 -6.32 -5.56 13.08
C ILE A 174 -6.45 -4.75 14.37
N MET A 175 -6.88 -3.49 14.25
CA MET A 175 -7.05 -2.59 15.38
C MET A 175 -8.14 -1.57 15.07
N SER A 176 -9.13 -1.46 15.95
CA SER A 176 -10.12 -0.37 15.89
C SER A 176 -9.60 0.82 16.68
N GLY A 177 -9.42 1.95 16.01
CA GLY A 177 -9.12 3.22 16.66
C GLY A 177 -10.28 3.69 17.52
N ALA A 178 -9.95 4.49 18.53
CA ALA A 178 -10.91 5.07 19.48
C ALA A 178 -10.83 6.60 19.53
N GLY A 179 -10.19 7.21 18.52
CA GLY A 179 -9.93 8.64 18.53
C GLY A 179 -9.73 9.25 17.15
N SER A 180 -9.98 10.55 17.08
CA SER A 180 -9.72 11.40 15.91
C SER A 180 -8.54 12.32 16.17
N GLN A 181 -7.70 12.52 15.15
CA GLN A 181 -6.67 13.54 15.16
C GLN A 181 -7.31 14.93 15.09
N LEU A 182 -6.99 15.78 16.07
CA LEU A 182 -7.61 17.09 16.26
C LEU A 182 -6.80 18.22 15.60
N ARG A 183 -7.22 19.46 15.89
CA ARG A 183 -6.96 20.66 15.10
C ARG A 183 -5.49 20.86 14.71
N ASN A 184 -5.31 21.40 13.51
CA ASN A 184 -4.02 21.77 12.90
C ASN A 184 -3.12 20.59 12.53
N LEU A 185 -3.62 19.35 12.57
CA LEU A 185 -2.90 18.15 12.16
C LEU A 185 -3.65 17.41 11.05
N ALA A 186 -3.18 17.56 9.82
CA ALA A 186 -3.67 16.79 8.68
C ALA A 186 -2.78 15.59 8.34
N ARG A 187 -1.47 15.69 8.60
CA ARG A 187 -0.51 14.63 8.26
C ARG A 187 -0.85 13.36 9.02
N TRP A 188 -0.84 12.23 8.32
CA TRP A 188 -1.15 10.90 8.85
C TRP A 188 -0.02 9.95 8.47
N GLY A 189 0.94 9.82 9.40
CA GLY A 189 2.20 9.14 9.18
C GLY A 189 2.99 9.68 7.99
N ASP A 190 3.94 8.87 7.54
CA ASP A 190 4.64 9.02 6.27
C ASP A 190 4.73 7.70 5.51
N TYR A 191 4.69 6.56 6.22
CA TYR A 191 4.63 5.21 5.67
C TYR A 191 4.04 4.23 6.70
N SER A 192 3.49 3.12 6.22
CA SER A 192 3.30 1.89 7.01
C SER A 192 4.19 0.78 6.45
N ALA A 193 4.40 -0.29 7.23
CA ALA A 193 5.34 -1.34 6.84
C ALA A 193 4.71 -2.72 6.95
N MET A 194 4.54 -3.37 5.80
CA MET A 194 4.27 -4.80 5.66
C MET A 194 5.58 -5.51 5.27
N THR A 195 6.02 -6.47 6.09
CA THR A 195 7.25 -7.24 5.86
C THR A 195 7.00 -8.72 6.09
N VAL A 196 7.78 -9.59 5.44
CA VAL A 196 7.74 -11.04 5.66
C VAL A 196 8.88 -11.43 6.61
N ASP A 197 8.59 -12.31 7.55
CA ASP A 197 9.57 -12.92 8.44
C ASP A 197 10.55 -13.76 7.62
N PRO A 198 11.86 -13.44 7.63
CA PRO A 198 12.84 -14.19 6.84
C PRO A 198 13.11 -15.60 7.37
N SER A 199 12.67 -15.94 8.59
CA SER A 199 12.90 -17.27 9.18
C SER A 199 11.98 -18.35 8.61
N ASP A 200 10.74 -18.01 8.27
CA ASP A 200 9.76 -18.93 7.67
C ASP A 200 9.30 -18.52 6.28
N ASP A 201 9.60 -17.27 5.90
CA ASP A 201 9.32 -16.66 4.61
C ASP A 201 7.80 -16.66 4.27
N CYS A 202 6.96 -16.71 5.32
CA CYS A 202 5.50 -16.84 5.28
C CYS A 202 4.76 -15.87 6.21
N THR A 203 5.31 -15.57 7.39
CA THR A 203 4.63 -14.74 8.39
C THR A 203 4.77 -13.27 8.02
N PHE A 204 3.66 -12.58 7.85
CA PHE A 204 3.62 -11.14 7.63
C PHE A 204 3.64 -10.41 8.96
N PHE A 205 4.41 -9.34 9.04
CA PHE A 205 4.38 -8.33 10.10
C PHE A 205 3.89 -7.01 9.51
N TYR A 206 2.87 -6.42 10.14
CA TYR A 206 2.31 -5.13 9.75
C TYR A 206 2.42 -4.12 10.88
N THR A 207 3.06 -2.98 10.58
CA THR A 207 3.22 -1.86 11.51
C THR A 207 2.60 -0.59 10.94
N THR A 208 1.69 0.03 11.69
CA THR A 208 1.08 1.31 11.32
C THR A 208 0.53 2.05 12.53
N GLU A 209 0.14 3.32 12.33
CA GLU A 209 -0.36 4.19 13.37
C GLU A 209 -1.89 4.12 13.53
N TYR A 210 -2.37 4.46 14.73
CA TYR A 210 -3.78 4.65 15.08
C TYR A 210 -3.90 5.64 16.27
N LEU A 211 -5.11 6.00 16.66
CA LEU A 211 -5.36 6.73 17.91
C LEU A 211 -6.11 5.91 18.94
N LYS A 212 -5.63 5.94 20.18
CA LYS A 212 -6.31 5.39 21.37
C LYS A 212 -7.42 6.29 21.92
N SER A 213 -7.36 7.58 21.62
CA SER A 213 -8.33 8.60 22.01
C SER A 213 -8.17 9.82 21.13
N SER A 214 -9.16 10.71 21.06
CA SER A 214 -9.03 11.94 20.25
C SER A 214 -8.00 12.89 20.85
N GLY A 215 -7.14 13.48 20.01
CA GLY A 215 -6.11 14.41 20.49
C GLY A 215 -5.21 15.00 19.41
N THR A 216 -4.21 15.75 19.85
CA THR A 216 -3.19 16.39 19.00
C THR A 216 -1.85 15.75 19.32
N PHE A 217 -1.14 15.22 18.31
CA PHE A 217 0.12 14.47 18.47
C PHE A 217 0.04 13.28 19.44
N ASN A 218 -1.08 12.57 19.45
CA ASN A 218 -1.34 11.45 20.36
C ASN A 218 -1.53 10.11 19.62
N TRP A 219 -0.92 9.99 18.44
CA TRP A 219 -0.88 8.74 17.69
C TRP A 219 -0.13 7.66 18.49
N SER A 220 -0.45 6.41 18.20
CA SER A 220 0.18 5.22 18.75
C SER A 220 0.46 4.25 17.62
N THR A 221 1.47 3.40 17.80
CA THR A 221 1.78 2.34 16.83
C THR A 221 1.13 1.03 17.26
N TRP A 222 0.63 0.27 16.29
CA TRP A 222 0.29 -1.14 16.47
C TRP A 222 1.17 -2.00 15.57
N ILE A 223 1.54 -3.18 16.07
CA ILE A 223 2.28 -4.19 15.33
C ILE A 223 1.46 -5.48 15.38
N ALA A 224 1.13 -6.02 14.22
CA ALA A 224 0.43 -7.29 14.09
C ALA A 224 1.28 -8.29 13.30
N SER A 225 1.09 -9.58 13.58
CA SER A 225 1.60 -10.65 12.73
C SER A 225 0.47 -11.58 12.31
N PHE A 226 0.56 -12.11 11.09
CA PHE A 226 -0.41 -13.06 10.55
C PHE A 226 0.19 -13.85 9.40
N LYS A 227 -0.43 -14.97 9.03
CA LYS A 227 -0.02 -15.83 7.92
C LYS A 227 -1.24 -16.15 7.05
N LEU A 228 -1.05 -16.23 5.74
CA LEU A 228 -2.11 -16.69 4.83
C LEU A 228 -2.09 -18.23 4.76
N PRO A 229 -3.26 -18.92 4.75
CA PRO A 229 -3.34 -20.37 5.03
C PRO A 229 -2.54 -21.30 4.12
N SER A 230 -2.19 -20.85 2.91
CA SER A 230 -1.46 -21.63 1.90
C SER A 230 0.05 -21.68 2.12
N CYS A 231 0.62 -20.79 2.94
CA CYS A 231 2.06 -20.78 3.22
C CYS A 231 2.36 -21.60 4.47
N ARG A 232 3.31 -22.53 4.40
CA ARG A 232 3.73 -23.36 5.52
C ARG A 232 5.24 -23.28 5.71
#